data_AF-A0A0S6VWQ6-F1
#
_entry.id   AF-A0A0S6VWQ6-F1
#
_cell.length_a   1.000
_cell.length_b   1.000
_cell.length_c   1.000
_cell.angle_alpha   90.00
_cell.angle_beta   90.00
_cell.angle_gamma   90.00
#
_symmetry.space_group_name_H-M   'P 1'
#
loop_
_entity.id
_entity.type
_entity.pdbx_description
1 polymer ?
#
loop_
_entity_poly.entity_id
_entity_poly.type
_entity_poly.pdbx_seq_one_letter_code
_entity_poly.pdbx_strand_id
1 'polypeptide(L)'
;MNDLKLQIAQTIHNARQAVRWKPESAERHLQKRKQRRHLPETATLDDYENQIRQIISSGSSHIYLYWYENVPYVTVVTSLEKNVWLVMFDLNGIMETAFVVKHPENYLHSPEYEYIGSVSEVLQT
;
A
#
# COMPACT_ATOMS: atom_id res chain seq x y z
N MET A 1 16.45 5.00 13.91
CA MET A 1 15.53 5.95 13.25
C MET A 1 15.96 6.29 11.82
N ASN A 2 17.21 6.72 11.56
CA ASN A 2 17.68 6.95 10.18
C ASN A 2 17.71 5.70 9.30
N ASP A 3 18.13 4.56 9.86
CA ASP A 3 18.23 3.29 9.11
C ASP A 3 16.86 2.78 8.63
N LEU A 4 15.84 2.86 9.48
CA LEU A 4 14.47 2.46 9.13
C LEU A 4 13.86 3.36 8.04
N LYS A 5 14.09 4.69 8.10
CA LYS A 5 13.60 5.60 7.04
C LYS A 5 14.25 5.30 5.68
N LEU A 6 15.55 5.03 5.65
CA LEU A 6 16.25 4.60 4.44
C LEU A 6 15.71 3.26 3.92
N GLN A 7 15.45 2.31 4.81
CA GLN A 7 14.85 1.03 4.45
C GLN A 7 13.45 1.21 3.85
N ILE A 8 12.60 2.07 4.43
CA ILE A 8 11.28 2.38 3.90
C ILE A 8 11.40 3.01 2.50
N ALA A 9 12.29 3.99 2.32
CA ALA A 9 12.52 4.63 1.04
C ALA A 9 12.96 3.61 -0.04
N GLN A 10 13.90 2.72 0.30
CA GLN A 10 14.34 1.66 -0.60
C GLN A 10 13.20 0.67 -0.91
N THR A 11 12.39 0.32 0.09
CA THR A 11 11.23 -0.57 -0.08
C THR A 11 10.22 0.04 -1.05
N ILE A 12 9.91 1.33 -0.91
CA ILE A 12 9.02 2.07 -1.82
C ILE A 12 9.60 2.10 -3.23
N HIS A 13 10.91 2.38 -3.37
CA HIS A 13 11.57 2.33 -4.67
C HIS A 13 11.39 0.97 -5.34
N ASN A 14 11.62 -0.13 -4.62
CA ASN A 14 11.47 -1.48 -5.14
C ASN A 14 10.01 -1.79 -5.55
N ALA A 15 9.05 -1.45 -4.68
CA ALA A 15 7.62 -1.72 -4.91
C ALA A 15 7.04 -0.94 -6.09
N ARG A 16 7.66 0.18 -6.49
CA ARG A 16 7.30 0.94 -7.70
C ARG A 16 7.74 0.26 -8.99
N GLN A 17 8.86 -0.44 -8.97
CA GLN A 17 9.40 -1.09 -10.17
C GLN A 17 8.60 -2.34 -10.52
N ALA A 18 8.22 -3.13 -9.52
CA ALA A 18 7.44 -4.34 -9.71
C ALA A 18 6.54 -4.61 -8.51
N VAL A 19 5.27 -4.92 -8.79
CA VAL A 19 4.35 -5.42 -7.77
C VAL A 19 4.66 -6.89 -7.56
N ARG A 20 5.10 -7.25 -6.36
CA ARG A 20 5.52 -8.62 -6.04
C ARG A 20 4.59 -9.19 -4.99
N TRP A 21 3.67 -10.05 -5.41
CA TRP A 21 2.78 -10.73 -4.49
C TRP A 21 3.46 -11.88 -3.76
N LYS A 22 2.98 -12.17 -2.54
CA LYS A 22 3.18 -13.50 -1.98
C LYS A 22 2.68 -14.56 -2.97
N PRO A 23 3.33 -15.75 -3.03
CA PRO A 23 2.87 -16.84 -3.86
C PRO A 23 1.36 -17.06 -3.69
N GLU A 24 0.65 -17.20 -4.82
CA GLU A 24 -0.78 -17.51 -4.89
C GLU A 24 -1.72 -16.42 -4.31
N SER A 25 -1.21 -15.27 -3.86
CA SER A 25 -2.06 -14.23 -3.24
C SER A 25 -2.67 -13.25 -4.25
N ALA A 26 -1.98 -12.98 -5.36
CA ALA A 26 -2.39 -11.98 -6.36
C ALA A 26 -3.83 -12.16 -6.84
N GLU A 27 -4.14 -13.32 -7.41
CA GLU A 27 -5.45 -13.63 -7.98
C GLU A 27 -6.54 -13.63 -6.91
N ARG A 28 -6.25 -14.20 -5.74
CA ARG A 28 -7.18 -14.18 -4.60
C ARG A 28 -7.54 -12.76 -4.18
N HIS A 29 -6.56 -11.84 -4.16
CA HIS A 29 -6.80 -10.44 -3.80
C HIS A 29 -7.57 -9.69 -4.88
N LEU A 30 -7.26 -9.93 -6.16
CA LEU A 30 -8.01 -9.41 -7.32
C LEU A 30 -9.48 -9.82 -7.23
N GLN A 31 -9.77 -11.11 -7.09
CA GLN A 31 -11.15 -11.61 -7.01
C GLN A 31 -11.90 -11.00 -5.83
N LYS A 32 -11.25 -10.86 -4.67
CA LYS A 32 -11.83 -10.17 -3.50
C LYS A 32 -12.10 -8.70 -3.77
N ARG A 33 -11.30 -8.00 -4.58
CA ARG A 33 -11.54 -6.60 -4.94
C ARG A 33 -12.72 -6.46 -5.89
N LYS A 34 -12.87 -7.36 -6.86
CA LYS A 34 -14.04 -7.44 -7.74
C LYS A 34 -15.32 -7.66 -6.97
N GLN A 35 -15.36 -8.70 -6.12
CA GLN A 35 -16.53 -9.05 -5.29
C GLN A 35 -16.96 -7.90 -4.37
N ARG A 36 -16.00 -7.13 -3.86
CA ARG A 36 -16.27 -5.96 -3.00
C ARG A 36 -16.59 -4.69 -3.78
N ARG A 37 -16.58 -4.75 -5.12
CA ARG A 37 -16.75 -3.61 -6.04
C ARG A 37 -15.71 -2.50 -5.84
N HIS A 38 -14.51 -2.88 -5.40
CA HIS A 38 -13.35 -1.99 -5.37
C HIS A 38 -12.75 -1.84 -6.77
N LEU A 39 -12.94 -2.86 -7.61
CA LEU A 39 -12.55 -2.90 -9.01
C LEU A 39 -13.75 -3.38 -9.86
N PRO A 40 -13.80 -3.02 -11.15
CA PRO A 40 -14.75 -3.62 -12.10
C PRO A 40 -14.61 -5.14 -12.18
N GLU A 41 -15.72 -5.84 -12.43
CA GLU A 41 -15.75 -7.30 -12.67
C GLU A 41 -14.79 -7.72 -13.80
N THR A 42 -14.61 -6.86 -14.80
CA THR A 42 -13.73 -7.06 -15.96
C THR A 42 -12.27 -6.77 -15.70
N ALA A 43 -11.90 -6.23 -14.52
CA ALA A 43 -10.52 -5.86 -14.23
C ALA A 43 -9.58 -7.05 -14.31
N THR A 44 -8.41 -6.87 -14.92
CA THR A 44 -7.35 -7.89 -14.98
C THR A 44 -6.41 -7.75 -13.78
N LEU A 45 -5.50 -8.71 -13.61
CA LEU A 45 -4.42 -8.57 -12.64
C LEU A 45 -3.53 -7.37 -12.99
N ASP A 46 -3.24 -7.17 -14.27
CA ASP A 46 -2.46 -6.03 -14.75
C ASP A 46 -3.12 -4.69 -14.42
N ASP A 47 -4.44 -4.57 -14.56
CA ASP A 47 -5.18 -3.36 -14.17
C ASP A 47 -5.03 -3.07 -12.68
N TYR A 48 -5.17 -4.11 -11.85
CA TYR A 48 -5.03 -3.99 -10.41
C TYR A 48 -3.62 -3.59 -10.00
N GLU A 49 -2.60 -4.22 -10.57
CA GLU A 49 -1.20 -3.89 -10.30
C GLU A 49 -0.82 -2.51 -10.82
N ASN A 50 -1.37 -2.08 -11.96
CA ASN A 50 -1.21 -0.71 -12.46
C ASN A 50 -1.76 0.31 -11.48
N GLN A 51 -2.95 0.07 -10.91
CA GLN A 51 -3.51 0.95 -9.90
C GLN A 51 -2.66 0.98 -8.62
N ILE A 52 -2.16 -0.16 -8.16
CA ILE A 52 -1.22 -0.24 -7.03
C ILE A 52 0.04 0.59 -7.31
N ARG A 53 0.66 0.42 -8.49
CA ARG A 53 1.85 1.20 -8.88
C ARG A 53 1.58 2.70 -8.90
N GLN A 54 0.42 3.14 -9.40
CA GLN A 54 0.04 4.55 -9.39
C GLN A 54 -0.06 5.10 -7.95
N ILE A 55 -0.68 4.34 -7.05
CA ILE A 55 -0.81 4.72 -5.63
C ILE A 55 0.56 4.88 -4.96
N ILE A 56 1.46 3.90 -5.12
CA ILE A 56 2.82 3.92 -4.52
C ILE A 56 3.69 5.02 -5.17
N SER A 57 3.46 5.31 -6.44
CA SER A 57 4.25 6.30 -7.20
C SER A 57 3.80 7.74 -6.97
N SER A 58 2.56 7.96 -6.52
CA SER A 58 2.06 9.30 -6.24
C SER A 58 2.79 9.92 -5.06
N GLY A 59 3.45 11.07 -5.29
CA GLY A 59 4.18 11.81 -4.26
C GLY A 59 3.29 12.32 -3.13
N SER A 60 2.00 12.52 -3.38
CA SER A 60 1.01 12.97 -2.39
C SER A 60 0.41 11.84 -1.57
N SER A 61 0.77 10.58 -1.84
CA SER A 61 0.35 9.46 -1.00
C SER A 61 1.06 9.53 0.35
N HIS A 62 0.35 9.10 1.38
CA HIS A 62 0.80 9.11 2.77
C HIS A 62 1.35 7.74 3.14
N ILE A 63 2.45 7.70 3.90
CA ILE A 63 3.11 6.49 4.36
C ILE A 63 2.89 6.34 5.85
N TYR A 64 2.50 5.12 6.23
CA TYR A 64 2.40 4.66 7.59
C TYR A 64 3.21 3.38 7.75
N LEU A 65 3.65 3.09 8.97
CA LEU A 65 3.99 1.74 9.39
C LEU A 65 2.80 1.15 10.13
N TYR A 66 2.35 -0.02 9.68
CA TYR A 66 1.43 -0.85 10.44
C TYR A 66 2.23 -1.88 11.23
N TRP A 67 2.04 -1.91 12.56
CA TRP A 67 2.72 -2.84 13.45
C TRP A 67 1.82 -4.03 13.78
N TYR A 68 2.22 -5.23 13.38
CA TYR A 68 1.55 -6.48 13.75
C TYR A 68 2.55 -7.42 14.40
N GLU A 69 2.32 -7.80 15.67
CA GLU A 69 3.21 -8.67 16.45
C GLU A 69 4.69 -8.19 16.45
N ASN A 70 4.91 -6.87 16.54
CA ASN A 70 6.23 -6.20 16.45
C ASN A 70 6.90 -6.29 15.07
N VAL A 71 6.19 -6.71 14.02
CA VAL A 71 6.66 -6.69 12.64
C VAL A 71 6.07 -5.47 11.92
N PRO A 72 6.90 -4.58 11.33
CA PRO A 72 6.41 -3.43 10.59
C PRO A 72 6.06 -3.78 9.14
N TYR A 73 4.94 -3.22 8.68
CA TYR A 73 4.49 -3.28 7.30
C TYR A 73 4.34 -1.87 6.75
N VAL A 74 4.97 -1.60 5.60
CA VAL A 74 4.84 -0.32 4.92
C VAL A 74 3.45 -0.22 4.34
N THR A 75 2.74 0.83 4.71
CA THR A 75 1.37 1.09 4.28
C THR A 75 1.29 2.43 3.57
N VAL A 76 0.91 2.42 2.30
CA VAL A 76 0.71 3.61 1.47
C VAL A 76 -0.78 3.87 1.34
N VAL A 77 -1.21 5.06 1.72
CA VAL A 77 -2.60 5.50 1.71
C VAL A 77 -2.75 6.68 0.76
N THR A 78 -3.77 6.64 -0.10
CA THR A 78 -4.05 7.74 -1.01
C THR A 78 -5.54 7.89 -1.26
N SER A 79 -5.98 9.12 -1.49
CA SER A 79 -7.32 9.40 -1.98
C SER A 79 -7.30 9.35 -3.51
N LEU A 80 -8.00 8.38 -4.09
CA LEU A 80 -8.17 8.24 -5.53
C LEU A 80 -9.67 8.31 -5.86
N GLU A 81 -10.05 9.35 -6.60
CA GLU A 81 -11.44 9.73 -6.84
C GLU A 81 -12.22 9.91 -5.52
N LYS A 82 -13.27 9.12 -5.29
CA LYS A 82 -14.12 9.14 -4.07
C LYS A 82 -13.72 8.10 -3.03
N ASN A 83 -12.64 7.35 -3.29
CA ASN A 83 -12.23 6.22 -2.48
C ASN A 83 -10.86 6.47 -1.85
N VAL A 84 -10.69 6.07 -0.59
CA VAL A 84 -9.37 5.99 0.03
C VAL A 84 -8.83 4.59 -0.19
N TRP A 85 -7.70 4.51 -0.86
CA TRP A 85 -6.98 3.27 -1.07
C TRP A 85 -5.87 3.11 -0.05
N LEU A 86 -5.66 1.87 0.35
CA LEU A 86 -4.56 1.43 1.19
C LEU A 86 -3.83 0.30 0.47
N VAL A 87 -2.51 0.40 0.41
CA VAL A 87 -1.60 -0.58 -0.17
C VAL A 87 -0.59 -0.95 0.90
N MET A 88 -0.43 -2.23 1.19
CA MET A 88 0.43 -2.72 2.28
C MET A 88 1.38 -3.79 1.76
N PHE A 89 2.66 -3.66 2.13
CA PHE A 89 3.73 -4.59 1.81
C PHE A 89 4.75 -4.67 2.95
N ASP A 90 5.49 -5.78 3.01
CA ASP A 90 6.59 -5.94 3.95
C ASP A 90 7.79 -5.02 3.61
N LEU A 91 8.81 -4.99 4.48
CA LEU A 91 10.05 -4.23 4.24
C LEU A 91 10.92 -4.78 3.07
N ASN A 92 10.53 -5.87 2.43
CA ASN A 92 11.16 -6.37 1.20
C ASN A 92 10.38 -5.95 -0.06
N GLY A 93 9.25 -5.26 0.10
CA GLY A 93 8.36 -4.86 -0.99
C GLY A 93 7.43 -5.97 -1.46
N ILE A 94 7.23 -7.02 -0.66
CA ILE A 94 6.30 -8.10 -0.96
C ILE A 94 4.89 -7.68 -0.51
N MET A 95 3.96 -7.67 -1.46
CA MET A 95 2.58 -7.26 -1.26
C MET A 95 1.82 -8.20 -0.30
N GLU A 96 1.24 -7.58 0.72
CA GLU A 96 0.31 -8.21 1.65
C GLU A 96 -1.14 -8.02 1.20
N THR A 97 -1.51 -6.78 0.85
CA THR A 97 -2.88 -6.44 0.43
C THR A 97 -2.94 -5.06 -0.21
N ALA A 98 -3.97 -4.80 -1.03
CA ALA A 98 -4.31 -3.47 -1.49
C ALA A 98 -5.82 -3.32 -1.67
N PHE A 99 -6.45 -2.30 -1.08
CA PHE A 99 -7.90 -2.15 -1.11
C PHE A 99 -8.43 -0.77 -0.76
N VAL A 100 -9.66 -0.48 -1.19
CA VAL A 100 -10.46 0.64 -0.70
C VAL A 100 -10.84 0.46 0.77
N VAL A 101 -10.42 1.40 1.61
CA VAL A 101 -10.79 1.48 3.02
C VAL A 101 -12.10 2.27 3.14
N LYS A 102 -13.08 1.69 3.84
CA LYS A 102 -14.29 2.41 4.25
C LYS A 102 -14.04 3.03 5.62
N HIS A 103 -14.46 4.29 5.81
CA HIS A 103 -14.24 5.02 7.07
C HIS A 103 -12.74 5.07 7.46
N PRO A 104 -11.87 5.62 6.59
CA PRO A 104 -10.41 5.62 6.79
C PRO A 104 -9.97 6.22 8.12
N GLU A 105 -10.72 7.17 8.68
CA GLU A 105 -10.49 7.78 9.98
C GLU A 105 -10.48 6.74 11.12
N ASN A 106 -11.37 5.76 11.09
CA ASN A 106 -11.43 4.72 12.12
C ASN A 106 -10.30 3.70 11.98
N TYR A 107 -9.82 3.52 10.74
CA TYR A 107 -8.82 2.52 10.42
C TYR A 107 -7.40 3.03 10.72
N LEU A 108 -7.10 4.28 10.33
CA LEU A 108 -5.77 4.88 10.41
C LEU A 108 -5.47 5.57 11.73
N HIS A 109 -6.47 5.84 12.57
CA HIS A 109 -6.27 6.32 13.94
C HIS A 109 -6.02 5.19 14.95
N SER A 110 -5.96 3.94 14.50
CA SER A 110 -5.59 2.82 15.36
C SER A 110 -4.14 2.98 15.84
N PRO A 111 -3.81 2.66 17.10
CA PRO A 111 -2.45 2.83 17.65
C PRO A 111 -1.38 2.00 16.95
N GLU A 112 -1.78 0.98 16.19
CA GLU A 112 -0.89 0.15 15.37
C GLU A 112 -0.39 0.87 14.10
N TYR A 113 -0.98 2.01 13.73
CA TYR A 113 -0.55 2.83 12.60
C TYR A 113 0.30 4.01 13.08
N GLU A 114 1.57 4.00 12.67
CA GLU A 114 2.50 5.10 12.89
C GLU A 114 2.67 5.90 11.59
N TYR A 115 2.35 7.19 11.60
CA TYR A 115 2.53 8.05 10.44
C TYR A 115 4.00 8.42 10.23
N ILE A 116 4.51 8.23 9.02
CA ILE A 116 5.92 8.46 8.68
C ILE A 116 6.12 9.76 7.88
N GLY A 117 5.20 10.07 6.97
CA GLY A 117 5.29 11.19 6.05
C GLY A 117 4.63 10.88 4.71
N SER A 118 4.63 11.84 3.80
CA SER A 118 4.26 11.62 2.40
C SER A 118 5.37 10.89 1.64
N VAL A 119 5.00 10.29 0.52
CA VAL A 119 5.92 9.64 -0.40
C VAL A 119 7.00 10.59 -0.90
N SER A 120 6.66 11.84 -1.23
CA SER A 120 7.66 12.83 -1.63
C SER A 120 8.67 13.14 -0.51
N GLU A 121 8.20 13.29 0.74
CA GLU A 121 9.07 13.58 1.89
C GLU A 121 10.02 12.42 2.19
N VAL A 122 9.51 11.18 2.15
CA VAL A 122 10.31 9.98 2.45
C VAL A 122 11.39 9.72 1.40
N LEU A 123 11.12 10.01 0.13
CA LEU A 123 12.07 9.79 -0.96
C LEU A 123 13.08 10.93 -1.16
N GLN A 124 12.94 12.03 -0.43
CA GLN A 124 13.94 13.11 -0.38
C GLN A 124 14.98 12.91 0.72
N THR A 125 14.89 11.80 1.48
CA THR A 125 15.84 11.41 2.54
C THR A 125 17.05 10.71 1.95
#